data_AF-A0A7C3MPJ9-F1
#
_entry.id   AF-A0A7C3MPJ9-F1
#
_cell.length_a   1.000
_cell.length_b   1.000
_cell.length_c   1.000
_cell.angle_alpha   90.00
_cell.angle_beta   90.00
_cell.angle_gamma   90.00
#
_symmetry.space_group_name_H-M   'P 1'
#
loop_
_entity.id
_entity.type
_entity.pdbx_description
1 polymer ?
#
loop_
_entity_poly.entity_id
_entity_poly.type
_entity_poly.pdbx_seq_one_letter_code
_entity_poly.pdbx_strand_id
1 'polypeptide(L)'
;MPGKKKVTRRDITTKDEMNLAEYPIQLLTKDVPEETKTIEWHGEVTLKDGRKKEASWVVTGSDKYGLPRYQDRDTILAIMYYWYKQGFESPELVIKNVKELLRFMRWNTSERGYLQLRDSLNRIVHTGITAIYSFWDNKIKDYIPYISFNLFQSAEITYSPERKNRYMLRIVANDIFWKSIKNNYIKSLNATFYFSLKNPTAKALYTFLDKKAYQNEEFSIEIYNLASKLGLSTRQPRFKLKQTLKNASEILLNKGFLAYYEFKDLPETSDLLIVFYFNKDYLSQEEIELREKHEEYVKLIVSDILQVVGDTKSKAFYEKVARSIPQEIIYRALSEVKAASLDGEIKTTRAKLFTYLVKKYAKELFNLKL
;
A
#
# COMPACT_ATOMS: atom_id res chain seq x y z
N MET A 1 -25.92 16.76 -23.40
CA MET A 1 -25.76 16.72 -21.93
C MET A 1 -26.91 15.92 -21.31
N PRO A 2 -26.61 14.75 -20.73
CA PRO A 2 -27.40 14.19 -19.64
C PRO A 2 -26.54 14.11 -18.38
N GLY A 3 -27.10 14.58 -17.26
CA GLY A 3 -26.41 14.83 -16.00
C GLY A 3 -25.62 13.64 -15.47
N LYS A 4 -24.35 13.90 -15.15
CA LYS A 4 -23.53 13.06 -14.27
C LYS A 4 -24.29 12.95 -12.94
N LYS A 5 -25.00 11.84 -12.71
CA LYS A 5 -25.48 11.47 -11.39
C LYS A 5 -24.25 11.39 -10.47
N LYS A 6 -24.06 12.41 -9.62
CA LYS A 6 -23.24 12.29 -8.41
C LYS A 6 -23.89 11.20 -7.56
N VAL A 7 -23.44 9.95 -7.72
CA VAL A 7 -23.86 8.86 -6.85
C VAL A 7 -23.11 9.03 -5.54
N THR A 8 -23.71 9.76 -4.61
CA THR A 8 -23.27 9.95 -3.23
C THR A 8 -23.56 8.71 -2.38
N ARG A 9 -23.04 7.54 -2.77
CA ARG A 9 -22.78 6.51 -1.75
C ARG A 9 -21.51 6.95 -1.05
N ARG A 10 -21.57 7.19 0.26
CA ARG A 10 -20.34 7.36 1.06
C ARG A 10 -19.49 6.13 0.80
N ASP A 11 -18.37 6.31 0.12
CA ASP A 11 -17.47 5.22 -0.16
C ASP A 11 -16.95 4.67 1.17
N ILE A 12 -17.18 3.38 1.39
CA ILE A 12 -16.68 2.71 2.59
C ILE A 12 -15.16 2.57 2.45
N THR A 13 -14.42 3.19 3.36
CA THR A 13 -12.97 3.06 3.49
C THR A 13 -12.59 1.82 4.30
N THR A 14 -11.71 0.97 3.76
CA THR A 14 -10.96 -0.06 4.51
C THR A 14 -9.50 0.36 4.66
N LYS A 15 -8.70 -0.45 5.35
CA LYS A 15 -7.24 -0.30 5.46
C LYS A 15 -6.53 -1.45 4.76
N ASP A 16 -5.36 -1.17 4.21
CA ASP A 16 -4.47 -2.17 3.64
C ASP A 16 -3.04 -1.96 4.15
N GLU A 17 -2.32 -3.05 4.38
CA GLU A 17 -0.93 -3.01 4.85
C GLU A 17 0.00 -2.80 3.66
N MET A 18 0.95 -1.89 3.80
CA MET A 18 1.70 -1.32 2.67
C MET A 18 2.75 -2.27 2.05
N ASN A 19 3.19 -3.31 2.77
CA ASN A 19 3.97 -4.41 2.20
C ASN A 19 3.06 -5.35 1.40
N LEU A 20 1.88 -5.71 1.93
CA LEU A 20 0.91 -6.56 1.23
C LEU A 20 0.30 -5.89 -0.02
N ALA A 21 0.27 -4.56 -0.05
CA ALA A 21 -0.11 -3.80 -1.24
C ALA A 21 1.03 -3.74 -2.29
N GLU A 22 2.28 -3.94 -1.88
CA GLU A 22 3.46 -3.89 -2.75
C GLU A 22 3.82 -5.25 -3.33
N TYR A 23 3.66 -6.31 -2.55
CA TYR A 23 4.12 -7.66 -2.87
C TYR A 23 2.95 -8.65 -2.93
N PRO A 24 3.04 -9.68 -3.79
CA PRO A 24 1.93 -10.59 -3.98
C PRO A 24 1.70 -11.45 -2.74
N ILE A 25 0.42 -11.64 -2.38
CA ILE A 25 0.00 -12.55 -1.31
C ILE A 25 -0.82 -13.73 -1.83
N GLN A 26 -1.25 -13.70 -3.09
CA GLN A 26 -2.23 -14.64 -3.64
C GLN A 26 -2.06 -14.91 -5.13
N LEU A 27 -2.56 -16.06 -5.55
CA LEU A 27 -2.70 -16.40 -6.96
C LEU A 27 -3.93 -15.73 -7.57
N LEU A 28 -3.75 -15.21 -8.79
CA LEU A 28 -4.81 -14.58 -9.59
C LEU A 28 -5.48 -15.52 -10.58
N THR A 29 -4.96 -16.75 -10.71
CA THR A 29 -5.51 -17.82 -11.54
C THR A 29 -6.54 -18.65 -10.77
N LYS A 30 -7.49 -19.25 -11.49
CA LYS A 30 -8.42 -20.24 -10.92
C LYS A 30 -7.76 -21.61 -10.84
N ASP A 31 -7.00 -21.96 -11.87
CA ASP A 31 -6.32 -23.25 -11.99
C ASP A 31 -4.88 -23.06 -11.52
N VAL A 32 -4.57 -23.67 -10.39
CA VAL A 32 -3.24 -23.67 -9.78
C VAL A 32 -2.62 -25.03 -10.10
N PRO A 33 -1.48 -25.07 -10.82
CA PRO A 33 -0.77 -26.33 -11.02
C PRO A 33 -0.41 -26.98 -9.69
N GLU A 34 -0.55 -28.30 -9.58
CA GLU A 34 -0.44 -29.05 -8.32
C GLU A 34 0.94 -28.91 -7.65
N GLU A 35 1.98 -28.71 -8.47
CA GLU A 35 3.35 -28.47 -8.05
C GLU A 35 3.62 -27.05 -7.52
N THR A 36 2.66 -26.12 -7.67
CA THR A 36 2.86 -24.72 -7.25
C THR A 36 2.65 -24.58 -5.75
N LYS A 37 3.76 -24.55 -5.00
CA LYS A 37 3.76 -24.40 -3.53
C LYS A 37 4.10 -22.98 -3.05
N THR A 38 4.67 -22.14 -3.92
CA THR A 38 5.09 -20.77 -3.59
C THR A 38 4.55 -19.72 -4.55
N ILE A 39 4.40 -18.48 -4.06
CA ILE A 39 4.29 -17.26 -4.86
C ILE A 39 5.52 -16.42 -4.54
N GLU A 40 6.25 -16.00 -5.57
CA GLU A 40 7.55 -15.38 -5.37
C GLU A 40 7.66 -14.07 -6.13
N TRP A 41 8.32 -13.13 -5.47
CA TRP A 41 8.85 -11.92 -6.08
C TRP A 41 10.34 -11.84 -5.74
N HIS A 42 11.16 -11.46 -6.72
CA HIS A 42 12.58 -11.19 -6.57
C HIS A 42 12.91 -9.87 -7.27
N GLY A 43 13.88 -9.12 -6.76
CA GLY A 43 14.35 -7.88 -7.36
C GLY A 43 15.34 -7.14 -6.48
N GLU A 44 15.65 -5.90 -6.84
CA GLU A 44 16.58 -5.06 -6.09
C GLU A 44 15.83 -3.98 -5.30
N VAL A 45 16.26 -3.72 -4.07
CA VAL A 45 15.82 -2.54 -3.29
C VAL A 45 17.02 -1.66 -2.94
N THR A 46 16.75 -0.38 -2.69
CA THR A 46 17.74 0.55 -2.15
C THR A 46 17.46 0.77 -0.66
N LEU A 47 18.42 0.42 0.18
CA LEU A 47 18.36 0.66 1.62
C LEU A 47 18.46 2.16 1.92
N LYS A 48 18.11 2.53 3.15
CA LYS A 48 18.17 3.92 3.63
C LYS A 48 19.57 4.56 3.50
N ASP A 49 20.63 3.76 3.57
CA ASP A 49 22.02 4.22 3.39
C ASP A 49 22.47 4.30 1.92
N GLY A 50 21.57 4.03 0.97
CA GLY A 50 21.82 4.06 -0.47
C GLY A 50 22.40 2.78 -1.05
N ARG A 51 22.71 1.76 -0.23
CA ARG A 51 23.17 0.46 -0.75
C ARG A 51 22.02 -0.27 -1.44
N LYS A 52 22.34 -0.87 -2.58
CA LYS A 52 21.46 -1.78 -3.30
C LYS A 52 21.57 -3.19 -2.71
N LYS A 53 20.43 -3.87 -2.58
CA LYS A 53 20.34 -5.25 -2.10
C LYS A 53 19.36 -6.05 -2.94
N GLU A 54 19.77 -7.27 -3.25
CA GLU A 54 18.85 -8.31 -3.69
C GLU A 54 17.81 -8.54 -2.59
N ALA A 55 16.55 -8.59 -3.01
CA ALA A 55 15.39 -8.71 -2.17
C ALA A 55 14.46 -9.77 -2.73
N SER A 56 13.80 -10.50 -1.83
CA SER A 56 12.84 -11.54 -2.20
C SER A 56 11.66 -11.56 -1.25
N TRP A 57 10.48 -11.86 -1.79
CA TRP A 57 9.25 -12.03 -1.04
C TRP A 57 8.63 -13.36 -1.48
N VAL A 58 8.53 -14.30 -0.54
CA VAL A 58 8.09 -15.67 -0.81
C VAL A 58 6.90 -15.98 0.09
N VAL A 59 5.78 -16.33 -0.55
CA VAL A 59 4.57 -16.81 0.12
C VAL A 59 4.51 -18.31 -0.04
N THR A 60 4.44 -19.06 1.06
CA THR A 60 4.41 -20.52 1.07
C THR A 60 3.06 -21.01 1.56
N GLY A 61 2.39 -21.81 0.73
CA GLY A 61 1.11 -22.42 1.08
C GLY A 61 1.31 -23.65 1.97
N SER A 62 0.35 -23.91 2.86
CA SER A 62 0.34 -25.18 3.61
C SER A 62 0.00 -26.35 2.68
N ASP A 63 0.47 -27.56 3.01
CA ASP A 63 0.23 -28.72 2.16
C ASP A 63 -1.28 -29.06 2.02
N LYS A 64 -2.02 -28.96 3.13
CA LYS A 64 -3.46 -29.26 3.16
C LYS A 64 -4.34 -28.20 2.49
N TYR A 65 -4.01 -26.90 2.64
CA TYR A 65 -4.89 -25.81 2.20
C TYR A 65 -4.39 -25.07 0.96
N GLY A 66 -3.13 -25.28 0.56
CA GLY A 66 -2.50 -24.62 -0.57
C GLY A 66 -2.19 -23.14 -0.34
N LEU A 67 -1.90 -22.45 -1.44
CA LEU A 67 -1.63 -21.01 -1.47
C LEU A 67 -2.90 -20.16 -1.41
N PRO A 68 -2.83 -18.92 -0.89
CA PRO A 68 -3.95 -18.00 -0.98
C PRO A 68 -4.36 -17.73 -2.44
N ARG A 69 -5.66 -17.57 -2.63
CA ARG A 69 -6.33 -17.30 -3.90
C ARG A 69 -6.87 -15.88 -3.89
N TYR A 70 -7.27 -15.36 -5.05
CA TYR A 70 -7.77 -13.99 -5.17
C TYR A 70 -8.90 -13.60 -4.20
N GLN A 71 -9.73 -14.56 -3.79
CA GLN A 71 -10.81 -14.35 -2.83
C GLN A 71 -10.28 -14.16 -1.41
N ASP A 72 -9.11 -14.69 -1.08
CA ASP A 72 -8.56 -14.58 0.26
C ASP A 72 -8.10 -13.14 0.57
N ARG A 73 -7.79 -12.34 -0.46
CA ARG A 73 -7.64 -10.88 -0.31
C ARG A 73 -8.89 -10.21 0.22
N ASP A 74 -10.06 -10.63 -0.27
CA ASP A 74 -11.34 -10.05 0.12
C ASP A 74 -11.52 -10.24 1.63
N THR A 75 -11.20 -11.43 2.13
CA THR A 75 -11.21 -11.75 3.57
C THR A 75 -10.24 -10.87 4.34
N ILE A 76 -8.98 -10.74 3.89
CA ILE A 76 -7.97 -9.89 4.56
C ILE A 76 -8.43 -8.44 4.63
N LEU A 77 -8.87 -7.85 3.50
CA LEU A 77 -9.32 -6.45 3.46
C LEU A 77 -10.61 -6.23 4.25
N ALA A 78 -11.47 -7.24 4.36
CA ALA A 78 -12.65 -7.17 5.20
C ALA A 78 -12.32 -7.25 6.69
N ILE A 79 -11.38 -8.10 7.08
CA ILE A 79 -10.82 -8.14 8.44
C ILE A 79 -10.24 -6.76 8.80
N MET A 80 -9.41 -6.19 7.91
CA MET A 80 -8.82 -4.87 8.12
C MET A 80 -9.88 -3.76 8.27
N TYR A 81 -10.99 -3.84 7.53
CA TYR A 81 -12.11 -2.90 7.69
C TYR A 81 -12.72 -2.96 9.09
N TYR A 82 -13.06 -4.15 9.57
CA TYR A 82 -13.66 -4.32 10.89
C TYR A 82 -12.68 -3.97 12.02
N TRP A 83 -11.39 -4.28 11.82
CA TRP A 83 -10.34 -3.93 12.77
C TRP A 83 -10.11 -2.42 12.88
N TYR A 84 -10.13 -1.72 11.74
CA TYR A 84 -10.11 -0.26 11.70
C TYR A 84 -11.35 0.34 12.39
N LYS A 85 -12.54 -0.23 12.17
CA LYS A 85 -13.78 0.21 12.85
C LYS A 85 -13.74 0.02 14.36
N GLN A 86 -12.90 -0.88 14.87
CA GLN A 86 -12.63 -1.10 16.28
C GLN A 86 -11.38 -0.36 16.78
N GLY A 87 -10.85 0.58 16.00
CA GLY A 87 -9.77 1.48 16.42
C GLY A 87 -8.37 0.85 16.47
N PHE A 88 -8.18 -0.39 16.02
CA PHE A 88 -6.91 -1.12 16.18
C PHE A 88 -6.40 -1.09 17.63
N GLU A 89 -7.28 -1.40 18.59
CA GLU A 89 -6.95 -1.38 20.02
C GLU A 89 -6.20 -2.62 20.48
N SER A 90 -6.47 -3.78 19.86
CA SER A 90 -5.93 -5.09 20.25
C SER A 90 -5.44 -5.89 19.03
N PRO A 91 -4.44 -6.79 19.16
CA PRO A 91 -4.09 -7.78 18.13
C PRO A 91 -5.24 -8.74 17.82
N GLU A 92 -6.20 -8.85 18.73
CA GLU A 92 -7.40 -9.63 18.57
C GLU A 92 -8.55 -8.79 17.99
N LEU A 93 -9.25 -9.35 17.02
CA LEU A 93 -10.45 -8.80 16.40
C LEU A 93 -11.65 -9.73 16.62
N VAL A 94 -12.79 -9.15 17.00
CA VAL A 94 -14.07 -9.86 17.06
C VAL A 94 -15.09 -9.26 16.09
N ILE A 95 -15.51 -10.03 15.10
CA ILE A 95 -16.59 -9.68 14.17
C ILE A 95 -17.87 -10.38 14.65
N LYS A 96 -18.79 -9.61 15.24
CA LYS A 96 -20.01 -10.12 15.90
C LYS A 96 -21.02 -10.77 14.94
N ASN A 97 -20.90 -10.56 13.63
CA ASN A 97 -21.86 -11.06 12.64
C ASN A 97 -21.18 -11.47 11.32
N VAL A 98 -20.89 -12.76 11.17
CA VAL A 98 -20.28 -13.31 9.94
C VAL A 98 -21.17 -13.10 8.70
N LYS A 99 -22.50 -13.06 8.84
CA LYS A 99 -23.41 -12.80 7.71
C LYS A 99 -23.19 -11.39 7.14
N GLU A 100 -22.89 -10.41 7.99
CA GLU A 100 -22.57 -9.04 7.56
C GLU A 100 -21.20 -8.97 6.90
N LEU A 101 -20.21 -9.70 7.42
CA LEU A 101 -18.89 -9.83 6.79
C LEU A 101 -19.01 -10.39 5.37
N LEU A 102 -19.78 -11.47 5.18
CA LEU A 102 -20.03 -12.05 3.86
C LEU A 102 -20.72 -11.05 2.92
N ARG A 103 -21.72 -10.29 3.40
CA ARG A 103 -22.38 -9.23 2.60
C ARG A 103 -21.42 -8.11 2.22
N PHE A 104 -20.54 -7.72 3.13
CA PHE A 104 -19.55 -6.67 2.90
C PHE A 104 -18.61 -7.04 1.75
N MET A 105 -18.11 -8.28 1.74
CA MET A 105 -17.30 -8.84 0.64
C MET A 105 -18.12 -9.15 -0.63
N ARG A 106 -19.44 -8.99 -0.58
CA ARG A 106 -20.41 -9.37 -1.63
C ARG A 106 -20.40 -10.87 -1.96
N TRP A 107 -20.18 -11.70 -0.95
CA TRP A 107 -20.23 -13.15 -1.03
C TRP A 107 -21.63 -13.70 -0.73
N ASN A 108 -21.87 -14.96 -1.08
CA ASN A 108 -23.11 -15.66 -0.75
C ASN A 108 -23.26 -15.75 0.78
N THR A 109 -24.48 -15.61 1.31
CA THR A 109 -24.79 -15.74 2.76
C THR A 109 -25.45 -17.07 3.14
N SER A 110 -25.50 -18.04 2.22
CA SER A 110 -25.86 -19.43 2.49
C SER A 110 -24.66 -20.22 3.01
N GLU A 111 -24.87 -21.49 3.36
CA GLU A 111 -23.82 -22.41 3.81
C GLU A 111 -22.57 -22.39 2.91
N ARG A 112 -22.74 -22.30 1.58
CA ARG A 112 -21.63 -22.19 0.63
C ARG A 112 -20.69 -21.02 0.92
N GLY A 113 -21.24 -19.88 1.34
CA GLY A 113 -20.43 -18.71 1.70
C GLY A 113 -19.66 -18.90 3.00
N TYR A 114 -20.27 -19.57 3.99
CA TYR A 114 -19.59 -19.91 5.24
C TYR A 114 -18.46 -20.92 5.02
N LEU A 115 -18.68 -21.94 4.18
CA LEU A 115 -17.64 -22.88 3.76
C LEU A 115 -16.49 -22.15 3.04
N GLN A 116 -16.83 -21.26 2.10
CA GLN A 116 -15.84 -20.45 1.40
C GLN A 116 -15.02 -19.57 2.35
N LEU A 117 -15.65 -18.93 3.35
CA LEU A 117 -14.96 -18.16 4.37
C LEU A 117 -14.05 -19.04 5.24
N ARG A 118 -14.54 -20.19 5.71
CA ARG A 118 -13.73 -21.13 6.48
C ARG A 118 -12.49 -21.57 5.70
N ASP A 119 -12.64 -21.90 4.43
CA ASP A 119 -11.52 -22.30 3.59
C ASP A 119 -10.54 -21.14 3.36
N SER A 120 -11.05 -19.90 3.28
CA SER A 120 -10.24 -18.69 3.21
C SER A 120 -9.43 -18.45 4.48
N LEU A 121 -10.08 -18.54 5.65
CA LEU A 121 -9.44 -18.44 6.96
C LEU A 121 -8.35 -19.51 7.13
N ASN A 122 -8.63 -20.76 6.75
CA ASN A 122 -7.64 -21.83 6.77
C ASN A 122 -6.39 -21.49 5.94
N ARG A 123 -6.57 -20.98 4.71
CA ARG A 123 -5.43 -20.57 3.88
C ARG A 123 -4.65 -19.41 4.49
N ILE A 124 -5.30 -18.32 4.90
CA ILE A 124 -4.59 -17.12 5.38
C ILE A 124 -3.92 -17.30 6.75
N VAL A 125 -4.44 -18.19 7.61
CA VAL A 125 -3.81 -18.53 8.89
C VAL A 125 -2.57 -19.41 8.68
N HIS A 126 -2.64 -20.39 7.78
CA HIS A 126 -1.55 -21.37 7.58
C HIS A 126 -0.56 -20.99 6.46
N THR A 127 -0.71 -19.83 5.83
CA THR A 127 0.23 -19.34 4.81
C THR A 127 1.37 -18.57 5.47
N GLY A 128 2.60 -19.01 5.21
CA GLY A 128 3.82 -18.33 5.64
C GLY A 128 4.30 -17.32 4.60
N ILE A 129 4.91 -16.24 5.06
CA ILE A 129 5.58 -15.22 4.24
C ILE A 129 7.01 -15.12 4.73
N THR A 130 7.98 -15.24 3.83
CA THR A 130 9.39 -14.96 4.09
C THR A 130 9.85 -13.81 3.21
N ALA A 131 10.46 -12.82 3.84
CA ALA A 131 10.92 -11.60 3.19
C ALA A 131 12.40 -11.37 3.51
N ILE A 132 13.20 -11.20 2.45
CA ILE A 132 14.61 -10.79 2.52
C ILE A 132 14.69 -9.42 1.88
N TYR A 133 15.06 -8.39 2.66
CA TYR A 133 15.07 -6.99 2.21
C TYR A 133 13.80 -6.52 1.48
N SER A 134 12.64 -7.14 1.74
CA SER A 134 11.36 -6.85 1.07
C SER A 134 10.23 -6.60 2.07
N PHE A 135 10.55 -6.49 3.36
CA PHE A 135 9.62 -6.05 4.38
C PHE A 135 10.07 -4.69 4.92
N TRP A 136 9.31 -3.64 4.63
CA TRP A 136 9.58 -2.31 5.16
C TRP A 136 9.03 -2.20 6.59
N ASP A 137 9.89 -1.79 7.52
CA ASP A 137 9.48 -1.45 8.89
C ASP A 137 9.37 0.08 9.03
N ASN A 138 8.15 0.55 9.30
CA ASN A 138 7.86 1.98 9.33
C ASN A 138 8.44 2.70 10.55
N LYS A 139 8.89 1.97 11.59
CA LYS A 139 9.53 2.56 12.76
C LYS A 139 11.00 2.87 12.48
N ILE A 140 11.73 1.95 11.84
CA ILE A 140 13.15 2.18 11.48
C ILE A 140 13.34 2.90 10.14
N LYS A 141 12.28 2.95 9.31
CA LYS A 141 12.28 3.54 7.97
C LYS A 141 13.29 2.88 7.03
N ASP A 142 13.35 1.55 7.07
CA ASP A 142 14.23 0.74 6.21
C ASP A 142 13.66 -0.68 6.04
N TYR A 143 14.29 -1.46 5.17
CA TYR A 143 13.97 -2.87 4.96
C TYR A 143 14.60 -3.77 6.01
N ILE A 144 13.81 -4.70 6.53
CA ILE A 144 14.31 -5.76 7.43
C ILE A 144 15.13 -6.76 6.59
N PRO A 145 16.38 -7.11 7.00
CA PRO A 145 17.23 -8.03 6.24
C PRO A 145 16.61 -9.42 6.04
N TYR A 146 15.94 -9.95 7.06
CA TYR A 146 15.24 -11.23 7.00
C TYR A 146 14.08 -11.23 8.01
N ILE A 147 12.90 -11.66 7.56
CA ILE A 147 11.74 -11.90 8.43
C ILE A 147 10.88 -13.02 7.85
N SER A 148 10.34 -13.87 8.73
CA SER A 148 9.38 -14.90 8.36
C SER A 148 8.19 -14.86 9.32
N PHE A 149 6.98 -14.89 8.80
CA PHE A 149 5.76 -14.67 9.58
C PHE A 149 4.51 -15.21 8.88
N ASN A 150 3.43 -15.37 9.65
CA ASN A 150 2.06 -15.53 9.13
C ASN A 150 1.30 -14.23 9.39
N LEU A 151 0.17 -13.99 8.70
CA LEU A 151 -0.65 -12.80 8.98
C LEU A 151 -1.45 -12.94 10.28
N PHE A 152 -2.02 -14.12 10.51
CA PHE A 152 -2.89 -14.40 11.63
C PHE A 152 -2.41 -15.65 12.37
N GLN A 153 -2.41 -15.58 13.69
CA GLN A 153 -2.11 -16.71 14.57
C GLN A 153 -3.27 -17.69 14.62
N SER A 154 -4.51 -17.19 14.68
CA SER A 154 -5.71 -18.04 14.76
C SER A 154 -6.94 -17.34 14.19
N ALA A 155 -7.92 -18.15 13.78
CA ALA A 155 -9.26 -17.71 13.40
C ALA A 155 -10.28 -18.74 13.90
N GLU A 156 -11.34 -18.28 14.54
CA GLU A 156 -12.36 -19.11 15.17
C GLU A 156 -13.75 -18.58 14.81
N ILE A 157 -14.63 -19.46 14.32
CA ILE A 157 -16.05 -19.14 14.10
C ILE A 157 -16.87 -19.82 15.19
N THR A 158 -17.56 -19.04 16.01
CA THR A 158 -18.40 -19.53 17.13
C THR A 158 -19.82 -18.98 17.04
N TYR A 159 -20.73 -19.52 17.84
CA TYR A 159 -22.06 -18.95 18.00
C TYR A 159 -22.02 -17.66 18.82
N SER A 160 -22.81 -16.67 18.41
CA SER A 160 -22.99 -15.43 19.15
C SER A 160 -23.71 -15.73 20.47
N PRO A 161 -23.15 -15.31 21.63
CA PRO A 161 -23.80 -15.52 22.92
C PRO A 161 -25.09 -14.69 23.05
N GLU A 162 -25.17 -13.55 22.36
CA GLU A 162 -26.29 -12.61 22.43
C GLU A 162 -27.49 -13.03 21.56
N ARG A 163 -27.28 -13.82 20.49
CA ARG A 163 -28.34 -14.18 19.54
C ARG A 163 -28.19 -15.61 19.01
N LYS A 164 -29.24 -16.42 19.21
CA LYS A 164 -29.37 -17.76 18.61
C LYS A 164 -29.24 -17.68 17.08
N ASN A 165 -28.56 -18.66 16.48
CA ASN A 165 -28.34 -18.81 15.03
C ASN A 165 -27.53 -17.69 14.35
N ARG A 166 -26.66 -17.00 15.09
CA ARG A 166 -25.68 -16.06 14.53
C ARG A 166 -24.27 -16.55 14.80
N TYR A 167 -23.41 -16.50 13.78
CA TYR A 167 -21.99 -16.77 13.94
C TYR A 167 -21.21 -15.47 14.16
N MET A 168 -20.22 -15.54 15.06
CA MET A 168 -19.17 -14.55 15.23
C MET A 168 -17.83 -15.12 14.78
N LEU A 169 -16.93 -14.25 14.34
CA LEU A 169 -15.57 -14.59 13.94
C LEU A 169 -14.59 -13.87 14.86
N ARG A 170 -13.73 -14.63 15.52
CA ARG A 170 -12.63 -14.16 16.35
C ARG A 170 -11.33 -14.45 15.61
N ILE A 171 -10.46 -13.45 15.47
CA ILE A 171 -9.16 -13.57 14.78
C ILE A 171 -8.10 -12.96 15.67
N VAL A 172 -6.95 -13.61 15.76
CA VAL A 172 -5.76 -13.08 16.43
C VAL A 172 -4.68 -12.85 15.38
N ALA A 173 -4.24 -11.60 15.22
CA ALA A 173 -3.14 -11.26 14.34
C ALA A 173 -1.81 -11.77 14.89
N ASN A 174 -0.90 -12.15 13.99
CA ASN A 174 0.47 -12.43 14.37
C ASN A 174 1.17 -11.12 14.80
N ASP A 175 2.10 -11.20 15.76
CA ASP A 175 2.80 -10.04 16.32
C ASP A 175 3.51 -9.17 15.27
N ILE A 176 4.10 -9.77 14.23
CA ILE A 176 4.80 -9.04 13.17
C ILE A 176 3.81 -8.21 12.34
N PHE A 177 2.68 -8.82 11.96
CA PHE A 177 1.63 -8.14 11.21
C PHE A 177 0.97 -7.05 12.07
N TRP A 178 0.68 -7.36 13.33
CA TRP A 178 0.14 -6.40 14.29
C TRP A 178 1.06 -5.20 14.50
N LYS A 179 2.37 -5.43 14.67
CA LYS A 179 3.36 -4.36 14.81
C LYS A 179 3.42 -3.45 13.58
N SER A 180 3.30 -4.01 12.37
CA SER A 180 3.24 -3.21 11.14
C SER A 180 2.04 -2.25 11.14
N ILE A 181 0.87 -2.76 11.55
CA ILE A 181 -0.37 -1.98 11.68
C ILE A 181 -0.23 -0.89 12.75
N LYS A 182 0.28 -1.23 13.93
CA LYS A 182 0.49 -0.27 15.03
C LYS A 182 1.50 0.81 14.70
N ASN A 183 2.51 0.48 13.89
CA ASN A 183 3.47 1.45 13.36
C ASN A 183 2.89 2.29 12.21
N ASN A 184 1.57 2.23 11.96
CA ASN A 184 0.86 2.98 10.93
C ASN A 184 1.43 2.74 9.51
N TYR A 185 1.90 1.53 9.22
CA TYR A 185 2.29 1.14 7.86
C TYR A 185 1.10 0.61 7.04
N ILE A 186 -0.02 1.34 7.14
CA ILE A 186 -1.29 1.04 6.50
C ILE A 186 -1.77 2.24 5.69
N LYS A 187 -2.55 1.99 4.64
CA LYS A 187 -3.21 3.03 3.84
C LYS A 187 -4.71 2.83 3.82
N SER A 188 -5.45 3.92 3.61
CA SER A 188 -6.87 3.86 3.26
C SER A 188 -7.03 3.22 1.88
N LEU A 189 -8.12 2.48 1.67
CA LEU A 189 -8.48 1.90 0.37
C LEU A 189 -10.00 2.00 0.21
N ASN A 190 -10.48 2.38 -0.97
CA ASN A 190 -11.91 2.42 -1.27
C ASN A 190 -12.47 1.00 -1.39
N ALA A 191 -13.01 0.47 -0.28
CA ALA A 191 -13.57 -0.87 -0.23
C ALA A 191 -14.80 -1.01 -1.15
N THR A 192 -15.58 0.07 -1.31
CA THR A 192 -16.78 0.06 -2.16
C THR A 192 -16.40 -0.17 -3.61
N PHE A 193 -15.36 0.50 -4.11
CA PHE A 193 -14.81 0.26 -5.43
C PHE A 193 -14.15 -1.11 -5.53
N TYR A 194 -13.28 -1.47 -4.58
CA TYR A 194 -12.58 -2.75 -4.57
C TYR A 194 -13.53 -3.94 -4.74
N PHE A 195 -14.56 -4.03 -3.88
CA PHE A 195 -15.56 -5.10 -3.95
C PHE A 195 -16.51 -4.98 -5.14
N SER A 196 -16.48 -3.86 -5.88
CA SER A 196 -17.20 -3.73 -7.15
C SER A 196 -16.46 -4.36 -8.33
N LEU A 197 -15.17 -4.65 -8.19
CA LEU A 197 -14.36 -5.34 -9.19
C LEU A 197 -14.64 -6.85 -9.10
N LYS A 198 -14.88 -7.50 -10.24
CA LYS A 198 -15.04 -8.97 -10.32
C LYS A 198 -13.78 -9.67 -10.79
N ASN A 199 -12.94 -8.98 -11.57
CA ASN A 199 -11.73 -9.55 -12.15
C ASN A 199 -10.59 -9.58 -11.11
N PRO A 200 -9.99 -10.74 -10.82
CA PRO A 200 -8.89 -10.89 -9.85
C PRO A 200 -7.70 -9.96 -10.15
N THR A 201 -7.27 -9.90 -11.40
CA THR A 201 -6.16 -9.05 -11.83
C THR A 201 -6.48 -7.57 -11.68
N ALA A 202 -7.70 -7.14 -11.99
CA ALA A 202 -8.12 -5.76 -11.77
C ALA A 202 -8.12 -5.38 -10.28
N LYS A 203 -8.53 -6.30 -9.39
CA LYS A 203 -8.42 -6.10 -7.93
C LYS A 203 -6.98 -5.93 -7.49
N ALA A 204 -6.09 -6.84 -7.89
CA ALA A 204 -4.67 -6.77 -7.56
C ALA A 204 -4.03 -5.49 -8.11
N LEU A 205 -4.31 -5.17 -9.37
CA LEU A 205 -3.81 -3.96 -10.04
C LEU A 205 -4.30 -2.69 -9.35
N TYR A 206 -5.58 -2.61 -8.98
CA TYR A 206 -6.11 -1.49 -8.21
C TYR A 206 -5.36 -1.32 -6.90
N THR A 207 -5.20 -2.39 -6.12
CA THR A 207 -4.52 -2.35 -4.82
C THR A 207 -3.07 -1.85 -4.93
N PHE A 208 -2.34 -2.34 -5.93
CA PHE A 208 -0.95 -1.94 -6.20
C PHE A 208 -0.86 -0.49 -6.68
N LEU A 209 -1.72 -0.09 -7.63
CA LEU A 209 -1.69 1.25 -8.21
C LEU A 209 -2.22 2.32 -7.26
N ASP A 210 -3.19 2.01 -6.40
CA ASP A 210 -3.75 2.93 -5.41
C ASP A 210 -2.66 3.42 -4.43
N LYS A 211 -1.66 2.57 -4.14
CA LYS A 211 -0.44 2.97 -3.43
C LYS A 211 0.40 3.99 -4.21
N LYS A 212 0.52 3.83 -5.54
CA LYS A 212 1.34 4.71 -6.40
C LYS A 212 0.62 6.03 -6.73
N ALA A 213 -0.70 6.00 -6.83
CA ALA A 213 -1.55 7.16 -7.14
C ALA A 213 -1.53 8.24 -6.05
N TYR A 214 -1.24 7.87 -4.79
CA TYR A 214 -1.21 8.83 -3.68
C TYR A 214 -0.25 10.00 -3.91
N GLN A 215 0.91 9.73 -4.52
CA GLN A 215 1.97 10.73 -4.72
C GLN A 215 2.13 11.18 -6.17
N ASN A 216 1.52 10.49 -7.12
CA ASN A 216 1.85 10.64 -8.53
C ASN A 216 0.59 10.83 -9.39
N GLU A 217 0.72 11.60 -10.47
CA GLU A 217 -0.34 11.75 -11.47
C GLU A 217 -0.28 10.65 -12.53
N GLU A 218 0.91 10.09 -12.72
CA GLU A 218 1.21 8.99 -13.62
C GLU A 218 2.16 7.99 -12.94
N PHE A 219 2.14 6.75 -13.43
CA PHE A 219 3.07 5.71 -12.99
C PHE A 219 3.39 4.78 -14.15
N SER A 220 4.67 4.55 -14.40
CA SER A 220 5.14 3.62 -15.43
C SER A 220 5.91 2.46 -14.83
N ILE A 221 5.74 1.27 -15.40
CA ILE A 221 6.45 0.06 -14.98
C ILE A 221 6.54 -0.94 -16.13
N GLU A 222 7.62 -1.72 -16.19
CA GLU A 222 7.75 -2.83 -17.12
C GLU A 222 6.71 -3.92 -16.82
N ILE A 223 6.12 -4.50 -17.85
CA ILE A 223 5.03 -5.46 -17.69
C ILE A 223 5.42 -6.71 -16.88
N TYR A 224 6.68 -7.15 -16.94
CA TYR A 224 7.16 -8.31 -16.19
C TYR A 224 7.38 -7.97 -14.72
N ASN A 225 7.89 -6.77 -14.43
CA ASN A 225 7.99 -6.24 -13.07
C ASN A 225 6.61 -6.02 -12.46
N LEU A 226 5.64 -5.54 -13.23
CA LEU A 226 4.26 -5.45 -12.78
C LEU A 226 3.66 -6.85 -12.55
N ALA A 227 3.87 -7.78 -13.48
CA ALA A 227 3.37 -9.14 -13.35
C ALA A 227 3.85 -9.80 -12.04
N SER A 228 5.13 -9.68 -11.70
CA SER A 228 5.67 -10.21 -10.46
C SER A 228 5.07 -9.53 -9.22
N LYS A 229 4.88 -8.21 -9.23
CA LYS A 229 4.21 -7.45 -8.14
C LYS A 229 2.74 -7.86 -7.94
N LEU A 230 2.04 -8.23 -9.00
CA LEU A 230 0.65 -8.67 -8.94
C LEU A 230 0.47 -10.16 -8.62
N GLY A 231 1.53 -10.97 -8.65
CA GLY A 231 1.44 -12.42 -8.51
C GLY A 231 0.96 -13.13 -9.78
N LEU A 232 1.23 -12.53 -10.94
CA LEU A 232 1.08 -13.19 -12.24
C LEU A 232 2.35 -13.98 -12.57
N SER A 233 2.19 -15.12 -13.25
CA SER A 233 3.33 -15.92 -13.68
C SER A 233 4.14 -15.19 -14.74
N THR A 234 5.39 -14.87 -14.42
CA THR A 234 6.36 -14.24 -15.33
C THR A 234 6.86 -15.19 -16.41
N ARG A 235 6.56 -16.49 -16.31
CA ARG A 235 6.82 -17.48 -17.37
C ARG A 235 5.86 -17.34 -18.56
N GLN A 236 4.80 -16.55 -18.43
CA GLN A 236 3.85 -16.34 -19.52
C GLN A 236 4.47 -15.54 -20.67
N PRO A 237 4.14 -15.86 -21.93
CA PRO A 237 4.57 -15.07 -23.08
C PRO A 237 4.10 -13.62 -22.98
N ARG A 238 4.93 -12.68 -23.45
CA ARG A 238 4.68 -11.22 -23.45
C ARG A 238 3.28 -10.84 -23.92
N PHE A 239 2.79 -11.43 -25.01
CA PHE A 239 1.46 -11.11 -25.56
C PHE A 239 0.32 -11.44 -24.58
N LYS A 240 0.45 -12.55 -23.83
CA LYS A 240 -0.55 -13.01 -22.87
C LYS A 240 -0.55 -12.14 -21.62
N LEU A 241 0.63 -11.75 -21.14
CA LEU A 241 0.76 -10.77 -20.04
C LEU A 241 0.21 -9.41 -20.45
N LYS A 242 0.58 -8.90 -21.64
CA LYS A 242 0.04 -7.64 -22.20
C LYS A 242 -1.49 -7.68 -22.25
N GLN A 243 -2.09 -8.74 -22.77
CA GLN A 243 -3.55 -8.88 -22.83
C GLN A 243 -4.18 -8.91 -21.44
N THR A 244 -3.57 -9.64 -20.49
CA THR A 244 -4.07 -9.74 -19.12
C THR A 244 -4.06 -8.39 -18.41
N LEU A 245 -2.96 -7.64 -18.53
CA LEU A 245 -2.81 -6.31 -17.97
C LEU A 245 -3.72 -5.29 -18.67
N LYS A 246 -3.87 -5.39 -19.99
CA LYS A 246 -4.81 -4.57 -20.77
C LYS A 246 -6.23 -4.74 -20.24
N ASN A 247 -6.73 -5.97 -20.16
CA ASN A 247 -8.08 -6.26 -19.67
C ASN A 247 -8.31 -5.71 -18.25
N ALA A 248 -7.32 -5.86 -17.36
CA ALA A 248 -7.40 -5.32 -16.00
C ALA A 248 -7.45 -3.77 -16.01
N SER A 249 -6.61 -3.14 -16.83
CA SER A 249 -6.53 -1.68 -16.96
C SER A 249 -7.81 -1.08 -17.55
N GLU A 250 -8.41 -1.73 -18.55
CA GLU A 250 -9.69 -1.31 -19.13
C GLU A 250 -10.82 -1.32 -18.10
N ILE A 251 -10.85 -2.31 -17.20
CA ILE A 251 -11.84 -2.36 -16.11
C ILE A 251 -11.66 -1.15 -15.17
N LEU A 252 -10.41 -0.80 -14.84
CA LEU A 252 -10.11 0.32 -13.96
C LEU A 252 -10.37 1.69 -14.62
N LEU A 253 -10.10 1.81 -15.92
CA LEU A 253 -10.45 2.97 -16.75
C LEU A 253 -11.97 3.16 -16.81
N ASN A 254 -12.71 2.11 -17.17
CA ASN A 254 -14.18 2.18 -17.30
C ASN A 254 -14.89 2.47 -15.98
N LYS A 255 -14.29 2.09 -14.85
CA LYS A 255 -14.82 2.42 -13.52
C LYS A 255 -14.30 3.76 -12.97
N GLY A 256 -13.47 4.47 -13.73
CA GLY A 256 -13.01 5.82 -13.43
C GLY A 256 -11.83 5.94 -12.48
N PHE A 257 -11.14 4.84 -12.13
CA PHE A 257 -9.89 4.90 -11.34
C PHE A 257 -8.74 5.45 -12.18
N LEU A 258 -8.61 4.94 -13.42
CA LEU A 258 -7.65 5.46 -14.38
C LEU A 258 -8.33 6.51 -15.26
N ALA A 259 -7.59 7.56 -15.62
CA ALA A 259 -7.97 8.49 -16.67
C ALA A 259 -7.55 7.96 -18.04
N TYR A 260 -6.39 7.30 -18.11
CA TYR A 260 -5.83 6.72 -19.33
C TYR A 260 -4.77 5.66 -19.00
N TYR A 261 -4.44 4.80 -19.97
CA TYR A 261 -3.25 3.95 -19.90
C TYR A 261 -2.75 3.67 -21.32
N GLU A 262 -1.45 3.43 -21.46
CA GLU A 262 -0.84 3.09 -22.74
C GLU A 262 0.32 2.10 -22.56
N PHE A 263 0.66 1.41 -23.63
CA PHE A 263 1.84 0.55 -23.68
C PHE A 263 2.91 1.21 -24.55
N LYS A 264 4.14 1.28 -24.06
CA LYS A 264 5.30 1.81 -24.78
C LYS A 264 6.36 0.73 -24.92
N ASP A 265 6.85 0.52 -26.13
CA ASP A 265 8.00 -0.35 -26.35
C ASP A 265 9.27 0.38 -25.89
N LEU A 266 10.19 -0.35 -25.25
CA LEU A 266 11.53 0.12 -24.95
C LEU A 266 12.50 -0.51 -25.96
N PRO A 267 12.95 0.24 -26.99
CA PRO A 267 13.79 -0.32 -28.04
C PRO A 267 15.11 -0.89 -27.51
N GLU A 268 15.65 -0.30 -26.45
CA GLU A 268 16.98 -0.65 -25.91
C GLU A 268 16.99 -1.98 -25.14
N THR A 269 15.92 -2.30 -24.40
CA THR A 269 15.84 -3.54 -23.60
C THR A 269 14.94 -4.60 -24.24
N SER A 270 14.28 -4.27 -25.36
CA SER A 270 13.18 -5.06 -25.90
C SER A 270 12.07 -5.31 -24.88
N ASP A 271 11.90 -4.49 -23.85
CA ASP A 271 10.80 -4.62 -22.89
C ASP A 271 9.55 -3.86 -23.33
N LEU A 272 8.45 -4.10 -22.62
CA LEU A 272 7.22 -3.33 -22.72
C LEU A 272 6.97 -2.60 -21.42
N LEU A 273 6.84 -1.28 -21.48
CA LEU A 273 6.30 -0.47 -20.41
C LEU A 273 4.79 -0.38 -20.53
N ILE A 274 4.12 -0.36 -19.39
CA ILE A 274 2.77 0.17 -19.25
C ILE A 274 2.84 1.47 -18.45
N VAL A 275 2.17 2.52 -18.95
CA VAL A 275 2.05 3.82 -18.31
C VAL A 275 0.59 4.01 -17.91
N PHE A 276 0.36 4.34 -16.64
CA PHE A 276 -0.96 4.61 -16.07
C PHE A 276 -1.08 6.08 -15.75
N TYR A 277 -2.22 6.68 -16.11
CA TYR A 277 -2.56 8.05 -15.72
C TYR A 277 -3.78 7.99 -14.81
N PHE A 278 -3.66 8.56 -13.60
CA PHE A 278 -4.68 8.44 -12.57
C PHE A 278 -5.77 9.50 -12.75
N ASN A 279 -7.02 9.13 -12.48
CA ASN A 279 -8.11 10.09 -12.40
C ASN A 279 -8.08 10.80 -11.04
N LYS A 280 -7.75 12.09 -11.01
CA LYS A 280 -7.67 12.86 -9.75
C LYS A 280 -9.02 13.00 -9.04
N ASP A 281 -10.12 12.96 -9.79
CA ASP A 281 -11.48 13.04 -9.24
C ASP A 281 -11.90 11.75 -8.52
N TYR A 282 -11.12 10.67 -8.65
CA TYR A 282 -11.43 9.37 -8.08
C TYR A 282 -10.87 9.18 -6.66
N LEU A 283 -9.80 9.90 -6.28
CA LEU A 283 -9.26 9.83 -4.92
C LEU A 283 -10.40 10.12 -3.94
N SER A 284 -10.59 9.26 -2.93
CA SER A 284 -11.75 9.39 -2.05
C SER A 284 -11.76 10.78 -1.39
N GLN A 285 -12.94 11.31 -1.05
CA GLN A 285 -13.04 12.64 -0.41
C GLN A 285 -12.14 12.75 0.83
N GLU A 286 -11.98 11.65 1.58
CA GLU A 286 -11.09 11.56 2.74
C GLU A 286 -9.60 11.61 2.34
N GLU A 287 -9.21 11.02 1.21
CA GLU A 287 -7.84 11.10 0.67
C GLU A 287 -7.58 12.45 0.00
N ILE A 288 -8.58 13.07 -0.63
CA ILE A 288 -8.53 14.45 -1.11
C ILE A 288 -8.33 15.37 0.10
N GLU A 289 -9.12 15.23 1.15
CA GLU A 289 -8.98 16.05 2.38
C GLU A 289 -7.64 15.81 3.07
N LEU A 290 -7.15 14.56 3.16
CA LEU A 290 -5.84 14.26 3.75
C LEU A 290 -4.70 14.85 2.90
N ARG A 291 -4.82 14.75 1.57
CA ARG A 291 -3.85 15.27 0.61
C ARG A 291 -3.89 16.79 0.58
N GLU A 292 -5.07 17.42 0.61
CA GLU A 292 -5.26 18.86 0.73
C GLU A 292 -4.68 19.38 2.03
N LYS A 293 -4.96 18.74 3.17
CA LYS A 293 -4.33 19.08 4.45
C LYS A 293 -2.82 18.90 4.42
N HIS A 294 -2.32 17.84 3.80
CA HIS A 294 -0.88 17.60 3.67
C HIS A 294 -0.22 18.61 2.71
N GLU A 295 -0.88 18.98 1.63
CA GLU A 295 -0.43 20.02 0.69
C GLU A 295 -0.47 21.41 1.33
N GLU A 296 -1.50 21.71 2.12
CA GLU A 296 -1.62 22.95 2.88
C GLU A 296 -0.51 23.05 3.94
N TYR A 297 -0.26 21.96 4.66
CA TYR A 297 0.86 21.83 5.58
C TYR A 297 2.22 22.03 4.87
N VAL A 298 2.44 21.38 3.72
CA VAL A 298 3.66 21.56 2.92
C VAL A 298 3.80 23.01 2.46
N LYS A 299 2.71 23.65 2.01
CA LYS A 299 2.71 25.06 1.60
C LYS A 299 3.06 25.99 2.75
N LEU A 300 2.55 25.74 3.97
CA LEU A 300 2.90 26.51 5.16
C LEU A 300 4.40 26.42 5.47
N ILE A 301 4.96 25.20 5.48
CA ILE A 301 6.39 25.02 5.71
C ILE A 301 7.23 25.71 4.63
N VAL A 302 6.86 25.54 3.35
CA VAL A 302 7.59 26.18 2.24
C VAL A 302 7.49 27.70 2.33
N SER A 303 6.35 28.25 2.73
CA SER A 303 6.19 29.68 3.00
C SER A 303 7.15 30.14 4.10
N ASP A 304 7.23 29.42 5.22
CA ASP A 304 8.15 29.73 6.32
C ASP A 304 9.62 29.65 5.87
N ILE A 305 9.98 28.63 5.09
CA ILE A 305 11.33 28.51 4.51
C ILE A 305 11.62 29.72 3.63
N LEU A 306 10.73 30.07 2.71
CA LEU A 306 10.91 31.19 1.78
C LEU A 306 11.00 32.53 2.52
N GLN A 307 10.23 32.73 3.58
CA GLN A 307 10.27 33.96 4.38
C GLN A 307 11.64 34.16 5.05
N VAL A 308 12.26 33.08 5.52
CA VAL A 308 13.56 33.14 6.21
C VAL A 308 14.70 33.21 5.20
N VAL A 309 14.66 32.33 4.20
CA VAL A 309 15.75 32.09 3.26
C VAL A 309 15.77 33.11 2.13
N GLY A 310 14.60 33.57 1.67
CA GLY A 310 14.44 34.56 0.61
C GLY A 310 14.68 34.06 -0.82
N ASP A 311 14.98 32.77 -1.02
CA ASP A 311 15.26 32.20 -2.35
C ASP A 311 14.02 31.57 -2.99
N THR A 312 13.31 32.34 -3.82
CA THR A 312 12.11 31.84 -4.53
C THR A 312 12.43 30.89 -5.69
N LYS A 313 13.67 30.90 -6.21
CA LYS A 313 14.06 30.07 -7.37
C LYS A 313 14.17 28.59 -7.00
N SER A 314 14.46 28.30 -5.73
CA SER A 314 14.60 26.94 -5.21
C SER A 314 13.31 26.35 -4.61
N LYS A 315 12.13 26.96 -4.87
CA LYS A 315 10.85 26.54 -4.27
C LYS A 315 10.58 25.03 -4.42
N ALA A 316 10.80 24.46 -5.60
CA ALA A 316 10.58 23.04 -5.85
C ALA A 316 11.47 22.13 -4.96
N PHE A 317 12.70 22.58 -4.64
CA PHE A 317 13.56 21.88 -3.70
C PHE A 317 13.01 21.95 -2.27
N TYR A 318 12.46 23.10 -1.85
CA TYR A 318 11.85 23.24 -0.52
C TYR A 318 10.57 22.43 -0.37
N GLU A 319 9.75 22.32 -1.42
CA GLU A 319 8.61 21.40 -1.44
C GLU A 319 9.07 19.96 -1.24
N LYS A 320 10.18 19.55 -1.86
CA LYS A 320 10.77 18.22 -1.63
C LYS A 320 11.26 18.06 -0.20
N VAL A 321 11.92 19.07 0.37
CA VAL A 321 12.35 19.05 1.78
C VAL A 321 11.16 18.91 2.72
N ALA A 322 10.11 19.72 2.57
CA ALA A 322 8.92 19.70 3.42
C ALA A 322 8.15 18.37 3.35
N ARG A 323 8.20 17.65 2.22
CA ARG A 323 7.57 16.34 2.07
C ARG A 323 8.38 15.19 2.65
N SER A 324 9.70 15.33 2.74
CA SER A 324 10.61 14.22 3.02
C SER A 324 11.35 14.33 4.35
N ILE A 325 11.43 15.52 4.94
CA ILE A 325 12.18 15.78 6.16
C ILE A 325 11.20 16.12 7.31
N PRO A 326 11.36 15.54 8.51
CA PRO A 326 10.56 15.90 9.68
C PRO A 326 10.56 17.39 9.98
N GLN A 327 9.42 17.91 10.42
CA GLN A 327 9.16 19.32 10.65
C GLN A 327 10.22 19.95 11.58
N GLU A 328 10.54 19.23 12.65
CA GLU A 328 11.41 19.68 13.74
C GLU A 328 12.82 19.97 13.22
N ILE A 329 13.30 19.17 12.26
CA ILE A 329 14.60 19.37 11.60
C ILE A 329 14.57 20.65 10.75
N ILE A 330 13.49 20.85 10.02
CA ILE A 330 13.32 22.03 9.16
C ILE A 330 13.33 23.30 10.01
N TYR A 331 12.51 23.36 11.07
CA TYR A 331 12.44 24.56 11.92
C TYR A 331 13.71 24.78 12.76
N ARG A 332 14.42 23.71 13.15
CA ARG A 332 15.75 23.84 13.76
C ARG A 332 16.72 24.53 12.80
N ALA A 333 16.81 24.04 11.55
CA ALA A 333 17.66 24.65 10.53
C ALA A 333 17.27 26.10 10.23
N LEU A 334 15.96 26.42 10.15
CA LEU A 334 15.48 27.79 9.96
C LEU A 334 15.85 28.71 11.13
N SER A 335 15.76 28.22 12.37
CA SER A 335 16.09 29.00 13.57
C SER A 335 17.57 29.38 13.59
N GLU A 336 18.45 28.45 13.22
CA GLU A 336 19.89 28.71 13.12
C GLU A 336 20.24 29.65 11.97
N VAL A 337 19.56 29.56 10.83
CA VAL A 337 19.72 30.52 9.72
C VAL A 337 19.28 31.92 10.14
N LYS A 338 18.20 32.05 10.92
CA LYS A 338 17.75 33.34 11.48
C LYS A 338 18.83 33.93 12.40
N ALA A 339 19.32 33.14 13.35
CA ALA A 339 20.36 33.57 14.31
C ALA A 339 21.64 34.02 13.58
N ALA A 340 22.21 33.15 12.72
CA ALA A 340 23.40 33.47 11.97
C ALA A 340 23.22 34.71 11.06
N SER A 341 22.00 34.96 10.57
CA SER A 341 21.72 36.16 9.80
C SER A 341 21.65 37.43 10.64
N LEU A 342 21.19 37.36 11.89
CA LEU A 342 21.16 38.49 12.82
C LEU A 342 22.57 38.84 13.30
N ASP A 343 23.38 37.81 13.54
CA ASP A 343 24.75 37.94 14.03
C ASP A 343 25.75 38.30 12.91
N GLY A 344 25.30 38.34 11.65
CA GLY A 344 26.14 38.66 10.49
C GLY A 344 27.13 37.56 10.10
N GLU A 345 26.94 36.34 10.60
CA GLU A 345 27.89 35.22 10.46
C GLU A 345 27.73 34.40 9.18
N ILE A 346 26.78 34.77 8.30
CA ILE A 346 26.52 34.04 7.06
C ILE A 346 27.61 34.35 6.03
N LYS A 347 28.59 33.45 5.92
CA LYS A 347 29.68 33.49 4.92
C LYS A 347 29.24 33.13 3.49
N THR A 348 28.01 32.67 3.30
CA THR A 348 27.46 32.27 1.99
C THR A 348 26.10 32.91 1.75
N THR A 349 25.06 32.13 1.41
CA THR A 349 23.67 32.61 1.34
C THR A 349 22.84 31.86 2.36
N ARG A 350 21.75 32.48 2.84
CA ARG A 350 20.77 31.81 3.72
C ARG A 350 20.30 30.49 3.15
N ALA A 351 20.13 30.41 1.82
CA ALA A 351 19.70 29.19 1.12
C ALA A 351 20.75 28.07 1.17
N LYS A 352 22.02 28.40 0.96
CA LYS A 352 23.13 27.43 1.07
C LYS A 352 23.28 26.94 2.50
N LEU A 353 23.22 27.84 3.48
CA LEU A 353 23.31 27.48 4.90
C LEU A 353 22.13 26.59 5.33
N PHE A 354 20.90 26.96 5.00
CA PHE A 354 19.71 26.15 5.28
C PHE A 354 19.85 24.74 4.70
N THR A 355 20.22 24.65 3.41
CA THR A 355 20.39 23.37 2.72
C THR A 355 21.45 22.49 3.39
N TYR A 356 22.56 23.10 3.83
CA TYR A 356 23.61 22.40 4.57
C TYR A 356 23.10 21.87 5.91
N LEU A 357 22.44 22.71 6.71
CA LEU A 357 21.93 22.34 8.04
C LEU A 357 20.87 21.24 7.98
N VAL A 358 19.91 21.35 7.05
CA VAL A 358 18.89 20.31 6.84
C VAL A 358 19.54 18.97 6.50
N LYS A 359 20.55 18.95 5.60
CA LYS A 359 21.28 17.73 5.26
C LYS A 359 22.07 17.17 6.45
N LYS A 360 22.73 18.06 7.21
CA LYS A 360 23.49 17.69 8.42
C LYS A 360 22.58 17.05 9.47
N TYR A 361 21.47 17.70 9.82
CA TYR A 361 20.53 17.21 10.83
C TYR A 361 19.76 15.97 10.39
N ALA A 362 19.41 15.87 9.12
CA ALA A 362 18.87 14.64 8.57
C ALA A 362 19.87 13.49 8.75
N LYS A 363 21.16 13.70 8.42
CA LYS A 363 22.20 12.68 8.59
C LYS A 363 22.41 12.28 10.05
N GLU A 364 22.38 13.23 10.98
CA GLU A 364 22.45 12.95 12.43
C GLU A 364 21.27 12.09 12.89
N LEU A 365 20.03 12.48 12.55
CA LEU A 365 18.82 11.72 12.93
C LEU A 365 18.84 10.29 12.36
N PHE A 366 19.32 10.14 11.13
CA PHE A 366 19.30 8.86 10.44
C PHE A 366 20.47 7.92 10.81
N ASN A 367 21.55 8.44 11.41
CA ASN A 367 22.72 7.69 11.87
C ASN A 367 22.84 7.55 13.39
N LEU A 368 21.89 8.07 14.19
CA LEU A 368 21.85 7.83 15.62
C LEU A 368 21.62 6.32 15.87
N LYS A 369 22.69 5.62 16.25
CA LYS A 369 22.58 4.38 17.02
C LYS A 369 21.98 4.75 18.37
N LEU A 370 20.74 4.36 18.59
CA LEU A 370 20.22 4.12 19.94
C LEU A 370 20.43 2.65 20.26
#